data_AF-A0A0W0GG38-F1
#
_entry.id   AF-A0A0W0GG38-F1
#
_cell.length_a   1.000
_cell.length_b   1.000
_cell.length_c   1.000
_cell.angle_alpha   90.00
_cell.angle_beta   90.00
_cell.angle_gamma   90.00
#
_symmetry.space_group_name_H-M   'P 1'
#
loop_
_entity.id
_entity.type
_entity.pdbx_description
1 polymer ?
#
loop_
_entity_poly.entity_id
_entity_poly.type
_entity_poly.pdbx_seq_one_letter_code
_entity_poly.pdbx_strand_id
1 'polypeptide(L)'
;MECCAECSETQGCARLDRVFKAAATADSFISYLPVPANHRRIREAGISKFARLQEERAAFLAELLATYKDGRSKGFFCLAVQLLPLDELQAVFGNLSEDLSRISEMKGRTALLRQTFSQLASQKGLTLKLRRRV
;
A
#
# COMPACT_ATOMS: atom_id res chain seq x y z
N MET A 1 22.56 -4.29 1.03
CA MET A 1 21.23 -4.73 1.48
C MET A 1 21.05 -6.13 0.93
N GLU A 2 20.70 -7.10 1.76
CA GLU A 2 20.49 -8.49 1.33
C GLU A 2 19.00 -8.82 1.45
N CYS A 3 18.40 -9.41 0.40
CA CYS A 3 16.99 -9.80 0.38
C CYS A 3 16.82 -11.27 0.01
N CYS A 4 15.84 -11.96 0.61
CA CYS A 4 15.49 -13.34 0.21
C CYS A 4 15.18 -13.46 -1.28
N ALA A 5 14.65 -12.41 -1.90
CA ALA A 5 14.40 -12.38 -3.35
C ALA A 5 15.69 -12.45 -4.19
N GLU A 6 16.82 -12.01 -3.67
CA GLU A 6 18.10 -12.05 -4.41
C GLU A 6 18.81 -13.40 -4.26
N CYS A 7 18.25 -14.32 -3.48
CA CYS A 7 18.81 -15.66 -3.31
C CYS A 7 18.48 -16.57 -4.52
N SER A 8 19.52 -17.20 -5.06
CA SER A 8 19.42 -18.18 -6.15
C SER A 8 18.65 -19.45 -5.76
N GLU A 9 18.62 -19.80 -4.47
CA GLU A 9 17.99 -21.01 -3.91
C GLU A 9 16.60 -20.74 -3.34
N THR A 10 15.87 -19.76 -3.90
CA THR A 10 14.51 -19.44 -3.45
C THR A 10 13.49 -20.54 -3.75
N GLN A 11 13.74 -21.36 -4.77
CA GLN A 11 12.85 -22.46 -5.14
C GLN A 11 12.90 -23.57 -4.08
N GLY A 12 11.76 -23.87 -3.46
CA GLY A 12 11.67 -24.89 -2.40
C GLY A 12 12.20 -24.45 -1.03
N CYS A 13 12.46 -23.15 -0.82
CA CYS A 13 12.92 -22.63 0.45
C CYS A 13 11.82 -22.72 1.52
N ALA A 14 11.94 -23.67 2.44
CA ALA A 14 10.95 -23.90 3.51
C ALA A 14 10.72 -22.66 4.40
N ARG A 15 11.71 -21.79 4.57
CA ARG A 15 11.54 -20.53 5.33
C ARG A 15 10.67 -19.54 4.57
N LEU A 16 10.92 -19.35 3.28
CA LEU A 16 10.13 -18.45 2.42
C LEU A 16 8.68 -18.94 2.30
N ASP A 17 8.48 -20.23 2.15
CA ASP A 17 7.14 -20.84 2.09
C ASP A 17 6.35 -20.59 3.37
N ARG A 18 6.99 -20.68 4.55
CA ARG A 18 6.35 -20.33 5.83
C ARG A 18 5.95 -18.86 5.87
N VAL A 19 6.79 -17.96 5.38
CA VAL A 19 6.49 -16.52 5.31
C VAL A 19 5.30 -16.26 4.38
N PHE A 20 5.27 -16.86 3.20
CA PHE A 20 4.15 -16.69 2.26
C PHE A 20 2.84 -17.27 2.79
N LYS A 21 2.89 -18.44 3.44
CA LYS A 21 1.71 -19.02 4.10
C LYS A 21 1.20 -18.12 5.22
N ALA A 22 2.08 -17.62 6.09
CA ALA A 22 1.71 -16.70 7.15
C ALA A 22 1.12 -15.39 6.59
N ALA A 23 1.72 -14.84 5.52
CA ALA A 23 1.24 -13.66 4.82
C ALA A 23 -0.14 -13.85 4.19
N ALA A 24 -0.52 -15.08 3.80
CA ALA A 24 -1.84 -15.38 3.31
C ALA A 24 -2.91 -15.44 4.42
N THR A 25 -2.52 -15.76 5.66
CA THR A 25 -3.47 -16.01 6.76
C THR A 25 -3.93 -14.75 7.48
N ALA A 26 -3.00 -13.90 7.92
CA ALA A 26 -3.33 -12.77 8.77
C ALA A 26 -2.32 -11.64 8.62
N ASP A 27 -2.76 -10.45 8.99
CA ASP A 27 -1.95 -9.24 9.08
C ASP A 27 -1.57 -8.96 10.54
N SER A 28 -0.48 -8.20 10.73
CA SER A 28 -0.08 -7.68 12.05
C SER A 28 -0.49 -6.21 12.14
N PHE A 29 0.43 -5.32 12.51
CA PHE A 29 0.24 -3.87 12.45
C PHE A 29 0.37 -3.29 11.03
N ILE A 30 0.80 -4.10 10.05
CA ILE A 30 0.80 -3.81 8.61
C ILE A 30 0.20 -4.97 7.83
N SER A 31 -0.20 -4.75 6.58
CA SER A 31 -0.65 -5.84 5.72
C SER A 31 0.51 -6.67 5.22
N TYR A 32 0.38 -8.00 5.25
CA TYR A 32 1.31 -8.92 4.63
C TYR A 32 0.88 -9.37 3.23
N LEU A 33 -0.32 -8.96 2.78
CA LEU A 33 -0.84 -9.29 1.45
C LEU A 33 0.17 -9.00 0.32
N PRO A 34 0.95 -7.90 0.34
CA PRO A 34 1.91 -7.62 -0.72
C PRO A 34 3.18 -8.48 -0.69
N VAL A 35 3.47 -9.21 0.39
CA VAL A 35 4.78 -9.86 0.59
C VAL A 35 5.17 -10.77 -0.59
N PRO A 36 4.32 -11.70 -1.08
CA PRO A 36 4.68 -12.53 -2.22
C PRO A 36 4.89 -11.74 -3.52
N ALA A 37 4.05 -10.72 -3.76
CA ALA A 37 4.15 -9.87 -4.94
C ALA A 37 5.40 -8.98 -4.91
N ASN A 38 5.76 -8.43 -3.74
CA ASN A 38 6.97 -7.65 -3.53
C ASN A 38 8.22 -8.51 -3.72
N HIS A 39 8.22 -9.72 -3.16
CA HIS A 39 9.29 -10.68 -3.39
C HIS A 39 9.51 -10.92 -4.89
N ARG A 40 8.43 -11.19 -5.65
CA ARG A 40 8.50 -11.36 -7.11
C ARG A 40 9.04 -10.12 -7.81
N ARG A 41 8.56 -8.93 -7.47
CA ARG A 41 9.05 -7.66 -8.06
C ARG A 41 10.54 -7.44 -7.81
N ILE A 42 11.02 -7.74 -6.60
CA ILE A 42 12.45 -7.63 -6.29
C ILE A 42 13.26 -8.64 -7.13
N ARG A 43 12.74 -9.87 -7.32
CA ARG A 43 13.37 -10.87 -8.20
C ARG A 43 13.49 -10.40 -9.65
N GLU A 44 12.43 -9.78 -10.17
CA GLU A 44 12.35 -9.37 -11.58
C GLU A 44 13.10 -8.06 -11.85
N ALA A 45 13.09 -7.12 -10.92
CA ALA A 45 13.52 -5.74 -11.13
C ALA A 45 14.72 -5.31 -10.28
N GLY A 46 15.15 -6.13 -9.31
CA GLY A 46 16.23 -5.86 -8.36
C GLY A 46 15.80 -5.02 -7.15
N ILE A 47 16.50 -5.18 -6.02
CA ILE A 47 16.17 -4.51 -4.75
C ILE A 47 16.28 -2.99 -4.85
N SER A 48 17.24 -2.46 -5.60
CA SER A 48 17.45 -1.02 -5.73
C SER A 48 16.28 -0.32 -6.42
N LYS A 49 15.73 -0.92 -7.48
CA LYS A 49 14.55 -0.37 -8.17
C LYS A 49 13.30 -0.47 -7.29
N PHE A 50 13.16 -1.58 -6.56
CA PHE A 50 12.08 -1.74 -5.61
C PHE A 50 12.15 -0.70 -4.47
N ALA A 51 13.36 -0.43 -3.95
CA ALA A 51 13.58 0.57 -2.89
C ALA A 51 13.17 1.98 -3.33
N ARG A 52 13.55 2.40 -4.55
CA ARG A 52 13.12 3.69 -5.12
C ARG A 52 11.59 3.81 -5.19
N LEU A 53 10.90 2.75 -5.61
CA LEU A 53 9.43 2.72 -5.59
C LEU A 53 8.87 2.85 -4.15
N GLN A 54 9.53 2.28 -3.15
CA GLN A 54 9.10 2.46 -1.75
C GLN A 54 9.34 3.88 -1.24
N GLU A 55 10.41 4.55 -1.69
CA GLU A 55 10.66 5.97 -1.40
C GLU A 55 9.56 6.86 -1.99
N GLU A 56 9.17 6.62 -3.25
CA GLU A 56 8.06 7.33 -3.89
C GLU A 56 6.73 7.11 -3.15
N ARG A 57 6.45 5.88 -2.72
CA ARG A 57 5.28 5.57 -1.88
C ARG A 57 5.34 6.32 -0.55
N ALA A 58 6.49 6.37 0.09
CA ALA A 58 6.68 7.06 1.36
C ALA A 58 6.47 8.58 1.22
N ALA A 59 6.99 9.18 0.13
CA ALA A 59 6.79 10.60 -0.17
C ALA A 59 5.30 10.92 -0.39
N PHE A 60 4.60 10.11 -1.19
CA PHE A 60 3.16 10.30 -1.42
C PHE A 60 2.34 10.13 -0.13
N LEU A 61 2.66 9.14 0.71
CA LEU A 61 2.02 8.99 2.01
C LEU A 61 2.28 10.20 2.93
N ALA A 62 3.51 10.73 2.92
CA ALA A 62 3.85 11.90 3.72
C ALA A 62 3.03 13.13 3.30
N GLU A 63 2.85 13.36 2.00
CA GLU A 63 1.99 14.42 1.46
C GLU A 63 0.54 14.27 1.92
N LEU A 64 -0.02 13.06 1.81
CA LEU A 64 -1.39 12.77 2.26
C LEU A 64 -1.57 13.05 3.75
N LEU A 65 -0.60 12.63 4.57
CA LEU A 65 -0.66 12.78 6.03
C LEU A 65 -0.38 14.21 6.51
N ALA A 66 0.38 15.00 5.75
CA ALA A 66 0.59 16.42 6.04
C ALA A 66 -0.66 17.23 5.70
N THR A 67 -1.32 16.91 4.59
CA THR A 67 -2.40 17.73 4.03
C THR A 67 -3.79 17.32 4.52
N TYR A 68 -4.07 16.02 4.71
CA TYR A 68 -5.41 15.48 4.98
C TYR A 68 -5.54 14.80 6.35
N LYS A 69 -4.96 15.43 7.38
CA LYS A 69 -4.90 14.90 8.74
C LYS A 69 -6.19 15.18 9.53
N ASP A 70 -7.03 14.17 9.67
CA ASP A 70 -8.26 14.20 10.50
C ASP A 70 -8.09 13.52 11.88
N GLY A 71 -6.88 13.03 12.19
CA GLY A 71 -6.55 12.31 13.42
C GLY A 71 -6.99 10.84 13.46
N ARG A 72 -7.71 10.32 12.45
CA ARG A 72 -8.29 8.96 12.45
C ARG A 72 -7.96 8.14 11.19
N SER A 73 -7.59 8.80 10.10
CA SER A 73 -7.40 8.18 8.78
C SER A 73 -5.97 7.76 8.47
N LYS A 74 -5.02 7.94 9.40
CA LYS A 74 -3.61 7.54 9.21
C LYS A 74 -3.48 6.07 8.77
N GLY A 75 -4.09 5.15 9.52
CA GLY A 75 -4.01 3.72 9.20
C GLY A 75 -4.65 3.37 7.85
N PHE A 76 -5.72 4.08 7.48
CA PHE A 76 -6.36 3.91 6.17
C PHE A 76 -5.43 4.35 5.03
N PHE A 77 -4.79 5.52 5.14
CA PHE A 77 -3.84 5.97 4.12
C PHE A 77 -2.61 5.08 4.02
N CYS A 78 -2.08 4.58 5.15
CA CYS A 78 -1.03 3.56 5.14
C CYS A 78 -1.45 2.33 4.33
N LEU A 79 -2.66 1.80 4.54
CA LEU A 79 -3.16 0.64 3.80
C LEU A 79 -3.38 0.94 2.32
N ALA A 80 -3.97 2.09 1.98
CA ALA A 80 -4.17 2.51 0.60
C ALA A 80 -2.84 2.57 -0.17
N VAL A 81 -1.86 3.28 0.39
CA VAL A 81 -0.52 3.43 -0.21
C VAL A 81 0.26 2.12 -0.19
N GLN A 82 0.00 1.21 0.75
CA GLN A 82 0.68 -0.09 0.77
C GLN A 82 0.13 -1.07 -0.29
N LEU A 83 -1.19 -1.09 -0.49
CA LEU A 83 -1.87 -2.13 -1.25
C LEU A 83 -2.16 -1.74 -2.70
N LEU A 84 -2.36 -0.46 -2.99
CA LEU A 84 -2.75 0.01 -4.32
C LEU A 84 -1.52 0.30 -5.20
N PRO A 85 -1.60 0.11 -6.53
CA PRO A 85 -0.61 0.61 -7.48
C PRO A 85 -0.41 2.12 -7.29
N LEU A 86 0.84 2.57 -7.20
CA LEU A 86 1.16 3.96 -6.83
C LEU A 86 0.72 4.93 -7.92
N ASP A 87 0.97 4.57 -9.17
CA ASP A 87 0.58 5.29 -10.38
C ASP A 87 -0.93 5.52 -10.44
N GLU A 88 -1.73 4.47 -10.23
CA GLU A 88 -3.19 4.59 -10.22
C GLU A 88 -3.68 5.42 -9.03
N LEU A 89 -3.04 5.28 -7.87
CA LEU A 89 -3.38 6.04 -6.67
C LEU A 89 -3.09 7.54 -6.85
N GLN A 90 -1.96 7.89 -7.45
CA GLN A 90 -1.58 9.25 -7.79
C GLN A 90 -2.51 9.83 -8.87
N ALA A 91 -2.88 9.04 -9.88
CA ALA A 91 -3.81 9.47 -10.92
C ALA A 91 -5.19 9.82 -10.35
N VAL A 92 -5.78 8.92 -9.54
CA VAL A 92 -7.08 9.23 -8.90
C VAL A 92 -6.98 10.40 -7.92
N PHE A 93 -5.84 10.57 -7.24
CA PHE A 93 -5.62 11.72 -6.36
C PHE A 93 -5.54 13.04 -7.14
N GLY A 94 -4.78 13.08 -8.25
CA GLY A 94 -4.65 14.27 -9.09
C GLY A 94 -5.98 14.75 -9.68
N ASN A 95 -6.84 13.79 -10.07
CA ASN A 95 -8.19 14.07 -10.58
C ASN A 95 -9.13 14.70 -9.55
N LEU A 96 -8.82 14.61 -8.25
CA LEU A 96 -9.64 15.19 -7.18
C LEU A 96 -9.24 16.61 -6.80
N SER A 97 -8.19 17.19 -7.42
CA SER A 97 -7.66 18.50 -7.03
C SER A 97 -8.73 19.60 -6.97
N GLU A 98 -9.58 19.70 -7.99
CA GLU A 98 -10.66 20.67 -8.04
C GLU A 98 -11.73 20.41 -6.96
N ASP A 99 -12.19 19.17 -6.81
CA ASP A 99 -13.19 18.80 -5.80
C ASP A 99 -12.67 19.04 -4.37
N LEU A 100 -11.41 18.70 -4.12
CA LEU A 100 -10.77 18.92 -2.82
C LEU A 100 -10.63 20.41 -2.51
N SER A 101 -10.41 21.26 -3.52
CA SER A 101 -10.33 22.73 -3.33
C SER A 101 -11.68 23.35 -2.97
N ARG A 102 -12.79 22.75 -3.44
CA ARG A 102 -14.16 23.20 -3.17
C ARG A 102 -14.64 22.85 -1.76
N ILE A 103 -13.99 21.88 -1.09
CA ILE A 103 -14.34 21.44 0.26
C ILE A 103 -13.46 22.17 1.28
N SER A 104 -14.07 23.12 2.01
CA SER A 104 -13.38 23.87 3.07
C SER A 104 -12.98 22.97 4.26
N GLU A 105 -13.89 22.09 4.69
CA GLU A 105 -13.69 21.25 5.87
C GLU A 105 -12.70 20.10 5.64
N MET A 106 -11.75 19.95 6.57
CA MET A 106 -10.78 18.85 6.52
C MET A 106 -11.46 17.48 6.49
N LYS A 107 -12.51 17.28 7.31
CA LYS A 107 -13.26 16.02 7.38
C LYS A 107 -13.89 15.66 6.04
N GLY A 108 -14.44 16.64 5.32
CA GLY A 108 -15.04 16.43 3.99
C GLY A 108 -13.99 16.00 2.96
N ARG A 109 -12.82 16.68 2.94
CA ARG A 109 -11.71 16.30 2.05
C ARG A 109 -11.20 14.90 2.33
N THR A 110 -11.00 14.56 3.61
CA THR A 110 -10.59 13.21 4.00
C THR A 110 -11.65 12.17 3.65
N ALA A 111 -12.94 12.46 3.81
CA ALA A 111 -14.02 11.56 3.45
C ALA A 111 -14.05 11.27 1.93
N LEU A 112 -13.88 12.30 1.09
CA LEU A 112 -13.78 12.14 -0.36
C LEU A 112 -12.61 11.24 -0.75
N LEU A 113 -11.40 11.49 -0.21
CA LEU A 113 -10.23 10.64 -0.46
C LEU A 113 -10.47 9.19 -0.04
N ARG A 114 -11.08 8.98 1.14
CA ARG A 114 -11.40 7.64 1.63
C ARG A 114 -12.36 6.92 0.70
N GLN A 115 -13.39 7.60 0.22
CA GLN A 115 -14.35 7.04 -0.73
C GLN A 115 -13.64 6.63 -2.03
N THR A 116 -12.88 7.53 -2.65
CA THR A 116 -12.19 7.28 -3.92
C THR A 116 -11.18 6.14 -3.80
N PHE A 117 -10.35 6.12 -2.74
CA PHE A 117 -9.38 5.04 -2.55
C PHE A 117 -10.04 3.70 -2.23
N SER A 118 -11.19 3.71 -1.54
CA SER A 118 -11.97 2.48 -1.31
C SER A 118 -12.58 1.95 -2.60
N GLN A 119 -13.04 2.82 -3.50
CA GLN A 119 -13.52 2.42 -4.83
C GLN A 119 -12.40 1.80 -5.67
N LEU A 120 -11.22 2.43 -5.70
CA LEU A 120 -10.05 1.89 -6.40
C LEU A 120 -9.62 0.53 -5.82
N ALA A 121 -9.68 0.38 -4.49
CA ALA A 121 -9.42 -0.91 -3.85
C ALA A 121 -10.45 -1.98 -4.25
N SER A 122 -11.74 -1.63 -4.25
CA SER A 122 -12.83 -2.54 -4.64
C SER A 122 -12.67 -3.02 -6.08
N GLN A 123 -12.33 -2.14 -7.02
CA GLN A 123 -12.04 -2.49 -8.43
C GLN A 123 -10.90 -3.49 -8.57
N LYS A 124 -9.98 -3.55 -7.60
CA LYS A 124 -8.85 -4.49 -7.54
C LYS A 124 -9.12 -5.72 -6.69
N GLY A 125 -10.35 -5.90 -6.19
CA GLY A 125 -10.72 -6.98 -5.29
C GLY A 125 -10.04 -6.87 -3.91
N LEU A 126 -9.67 -5.66 -3.49
CA LEU A 126 -8.98 -5.38 -2.24
C LEU A 126 -9.91 -4.70 -1.23
N THR A 127 -9.67 -4.98 0.04
CA THR A 127 -10.27 -4.24 1.16
C THR A 127 -9.17 -3.53 1.93
N LEU A 128 -9.33 -2.22 2.19
CA LEU A 128 -8.38 -1.41 2.95
C LEU A 128 -8.57 -1.61 4.47
N LYS A 129 -8.38 -2.85 4.94
CA LYS A 129 -8.48 -3.26 6.34
C LYS A 129 -7.48 -4.38 6.63
N LEU A 130 -6.87 -4.35 7.81
CA LEU A 130 -6.00 -5.43 8.28
C LEU A 130 -6.83 -6.70 8.53
N ARG A 131 -6.37 -7.82 7.97
CA ARG A 131 -6.95 -9.15 8.18
C ARG A 131 -6.52 -9.67 9.54
N ARG A 132 -7.48 -10.08 10.37
CA ARG A 132 -7.18 -10.69 11.67
C ARG A 132 -7.10 -12.20 11.51
N ARG A 133 -6.27 -12.84 12.35
CA ARG A 133 -6.29 -14.28 12.49
C ARG A 133 -7.66 -14.70 13.02
N VAL A 134 -8.35 -15.55 12.29
CA VAL A 134 -9.55 -16.26 12.76
C VAL A 134 -9.14 -17.31 13.77
#